data_AF-A0A084J885-F1
#
_entry.id   AF-A0A084J885-F1
#
_cell.length_a   1.000
_cell.length_b   1.000
_cell.length_c   1.000
_cell.angle_alpha   90.00
_cell.angle_beta   90.00
_cell.angle_gamma   90.00
#
_symmetry.space_group_name_H-M   'P 1'
#
loop_
_entity.id
_entity.type
_entity.pdbx_description
1 polymer ?
#
loop_
_entity_poly.entity_id
_entity_poly.type
_entity_poly.pdbx_seq_one_letter_code
_entity_poly.pdbx_strand_id
1 'polypeptide(L)'
;MNYFEEFTKHLLEDEKPSIYFNNLVESNGYPDIYPYNMVLKLKNVEQNPKHHPEGNVWIHTMMVIDEAAKRRDRSKEPKGFMWAAFLHDIGKLTTTKLRRGYLTAYDHDKVGARMAEEFLTHLKLHEDKGFYDYVVNLVRLHMQILFVVKNNEFADLNRVVKSGYIEDIGLLGICDRLGRGPKTEEEVRKEERNIEIFLERCQNYIDKRKRMAETYNLPEK
;
A
#
# COMPACT_ATOMS: atom_id res chain seq x y z
N MET A 1 10.31 12.21 22.03
CA MET A 1 9.78 12.75 20.77
C MET A 1 8.61 11.88 20.36
N ASN A 2 7.48 12.46 19.97
CA ASN A 2 6.34 11.67 19.48
C ASN A 2 6.48 11.50 17.97
N TYR A 3 7.25 10.49 17.55
CA TYR A 3 7.54 10.24 16.13
C TYR A 3 6.28 9.99 15.30
N PHE A 4 5.20 9.46 15.88
CA PHE A 4 3.96 9.23 15.15
C PHE A 4 3.32 10.53 14.69
N GLU A 5 3.21 11.53 15.57
CA GLU A 5 2.65 12.84 15.22
C GLU A 5 3.54 13.59 14.24
N GLU A 6 4.86 13.52 14.43
CA GLU A 6 5.82 14.15 13.53
C GLU A 6 5.78 13.53 12.13
N PHE A 7 5.79 12.20 12.03
CA PHE A 7 5.68 11.50 10.75
C PHE A 7 4.33 11.75 10.11
N THR A 8 3.25 11.77 10.89
CA THR A 8 1.90 12.09 10.40
C THR A 8 1.86 13.49 9.80
N LYS A 9 2.48 14.47 10.46
CA LYS A 9 2.56 15.84 9.96
C LYS A 9 3.23 15.88 8.59
N HIS A 10 4.43 15.32 8.46
CA HIS A 10 5.16 15.32 7.19
C HIS A 10 4.45 14.52 6.10
N LEU A 11 3.80 13.41 6.44
CA LEU A 11 2.96 12.65 5.51
C LEU A 11 1.74 13.45 5.01
N LEU A 12 1.15 14.33 5.84
CA LEU A 12 -0.07 15.05 5.50
C LEU A 12 0.17 16.45 4.91
N GLU A 13 1.26 17.10 5.26
CA GLU A 13 1.50 18.51 4.94
C GLU A 13 2.53 18.68 3.80
N ASP A 14 3.53 17.81 3.70
CA ASP A 14 4.59 17.98 2.71
C ASP A 14 4.11 17.59 1.29
N GLU A 15 4.52 18.37 0.29
CA GLU A 15 4.33 17.99 -1.12
C GLU A 15 5.18 16.77 -1.52
N LYS A 16 6.34 16.60 -0.86
CA LYS A 16 7.27 15.48 -1.04
C LYS A 16 7.76 14.96 0.32
N PRO A 17 6.96 14.14 1.02
CA PRO A 17 7.34 13.59 2.32
C PRO A 17 8.67 12.83 2.29
N SER A 18 9.07 12.28 1.14
CA SER A 18 10.35 11.58 0.96
C SER A 18 11.57 12.41 1.39
N ILE A 19 11.54 13.73 1.20
CA ILE A 19 12.64 14.62 1.54
C ILE A 19 12.89 14.59 3.05
N TYR A 20 11.84 14.71 3.85
CA TYR A 20 11.94 14.64 5.31
C TYR A 20 12.51 13.30 5.77
N PHE A 21 11.96 12.18 5.29
CA PHE A 21 12.40 10.85 5.72
C PHE A 21 13.82 10.51 5.26
N ASN A 22 14.22 10.89 4.04
CA ASN A 22 15.59 10.70 3.56
C ASN A 22 16.57 11.56 4.37
N ASN A 23 16.24 12.82 4.66
CA ASN A 23 17.08 13.69 5.49
C ASN A 23 17.27 13.13 6.91
N LEU A 24 16.21 12.59 7.53
CA LEU A 24 16.31 11.89 8.81
C LEU A 24 17.28 10.72 8.74
N VAL A 25 17.20 9.93 7.66
CA VAL A 25 18.07 8.78 7.47
C VAL A 25 19.53 9.19 7.23
N GLU A 26 19.77 10.17 6.37
CA GLU A 26 21.12 10.66 6.03
C GLU A 26 21.83 11.32 7.21
N SER A 27 21.06 11.98 8.08
CA SER A 27 21.57 12.61 9.30
C SER A 27 21.67 11.66 10.51
N ASN A 28 21.36 10.36 10.34
CA ASN A 28 21.19 9.38 11.43
C ASN A 28 20.16 9.81 12.50
N GLY A 29 19.21 10.67 12.13
CA GLY A 29 18.11 11.13 12.99
C GLY A 29 16.86 10.24 12.93
N TYR A 30 16.75 9.32 11.98
CA TYR A 30 15.62 8.39 11.91
C TYR A 30 15.61 7.47 13.14
N PRO A 31 14.46 7.26 13.81
CA PRO A 31 14.37 6.40 14.99
C PRO A 31 14.70 4.93 14.69
N ASP A 32 15.91 4.49 15.08
CA ASP A 32 16.28 3.07 15.13
C ASP A 32 15.80 2.40 16.43
N ILE A 33 14.50 2.56 16.69
CA ILE A 33 13.79 1.92 17.79
C ILE A 33 12.55 1.24 17.24
N TYR A 34 12.12 0.17 17.89
CA TYR A 34 10.90 -0.52 17.52
C TYR A 34 9.68 0.40 17.78
N PRO A 35 8.69 0.47 16.86
CA PRO A 35 8.56 -0.32 15.62
C PRO A 35 9.13 0.40 14.38
N TYR A 36 9.56 1.67 14.48
CA TYR A 36 10.07 2.46 13.35
C TYR A 36 11.27 1.82 12.65
N ASN A 37 12.12 1.11 13.39
CA ASN A 37 13.24 0.39 12.80
C ASN A 37 12.84 -0.70 11.81
N MET A 38 11.59 -1.18 11.83
CA MET A 38 11.06 -2.10 10.82
C MET A 38 11.08 -1.44 9.44
N VAL A 39 10.66 -0.16 9.36
CA VAL A 39 10.65 0.61 8.12
C VAL A 39 12.07 1.05 7.74
N LEU A 40 12.89 1.47 8.71
CA LEU A 40 14.31 1.82 8.47
C LEU A 40 15.09 0.68 7.79
N LYS A 41 14.84 -0.57 8.21
CA LYS A 41 15.52 -1.75 7.67
C LYS A 41 15.17 -2.04 6.20
N LEU A 42 14.10 -1.47 5.66
CA LEU A 42 13.75 -1.61 4.23
C LEU A 42 14.82 -1.06 3.29
N LYS A 43 15.69 -0.17 3.78
CA LYS A 43 16.88 0.31 3.05
C LYS A 43 17.84 -0.81 2.64
N ASN A 44 17.84 -1.92 3.37
CA ASN A 44 18.72 -3.05 3.12
C ASN A 44 18.02 -4.17 2.32
N VAL A 45 16.78 -3.94 1.89
CA VAL A 45 15.97 -4.93 1.17
C VAL A 45 16.02 -4.59 -0.32
N GLU A 46 16.99 -5.18 -1.02
CA GLU A 46 17.09 -5.05 -2.47
C GLU A 46 15.88 -5.65 -3.19
N GLN A 47 15.58 -5.11 -4.36
CA GLN A 47 14.46 -5.55 -5.19
C GLN A 47 14.94 -6.01 -6.57
N ASN A 48 14.04 -6.65 -7.32
CA ASN A 48 14.35 -7.07 -8.69
C ASN A 48 14.44 -5.83 -9.61
N PRO A 49 15.61 -5.51 -10.19
CA PRO A 49 15.81 -4.28 -10.96
C PRO A 49 14.95 -4.19 -12.22
N LYS A 50 14.45 -5.34 -12.74
CA LYS A 50 13.50 -5.35 -13.87
C LYS A 50 12.15 -4.73 -13.51
N HIS A 51 11.72 -4.89 -12.26
CA HIS A 51 10.42 -4.42 -11.78
C HIS A 51 10.52 -3.18 -10.91
N HIS A 52 11.67 -2.99 -10.28
CA HIS A 52 12.00 -1.94 -9.33
C HIS A 52 13.37 -1.34 -9.70
N PRO A 53 13.45 -0.61 -10.83
CA PRO A 53 14.71 0.01 -11.28
C PRO A 53 15.22 1.07 -10.30
N GLU A 54 14.38 1.57 -9.40
CA GLU A 54 14.72 2.52 -8.34
C GLU A 54 15.59 1.93 -7.21
N GLY A 55 15.67 0.60 -7.09
CA GLY A 55 16.51 -0.08 -6.11
C GLY A 55 15.72 -0.68 -4.95
N ASN A 56 16.17 -0.43 -3.72
CA ASN A 56 15.64 -1.09 -2.52
C ASN A 56 14.20 -0.63 -2.15
N VAL A 57 13.58 -1.37 -1.22
CA VAL A 57 12.19 -1.14 -0.81
C VAL A 57 11.99 0.22 -0.15
N TRP A 58 12.99 0.78 0.53
CA TRP A 58 12.89 2.13 1.10
C TRP A 58 12.73 3.18 -0.01
N ILE A 59 13.58 3.16 -1.03
CA ILE A 59 13.51 4.12 -2.15
C ILE A 59 12.13 4.04 -2.83
N HIS A 60 11.66 2.81 -3.10
CA HIS A 60 10.31 2.59 -3.62
C HIS A 60 9.24 3.21 -2.72
N THR A 61 9.26 2.91 -1.42
CA THR A 61 8.30 3.45 -0.44
C THR A 61 8.31 4.99 -0.44
N MET A 62 9.48 5.62 -0.52
CA MET A 62 9.60 7.08 -0.61
C MET A 62 8.94 7.65 -1.88
N MET A 63 9.13 7.00 -3.02
CA MET A 63 8.46 7.40 -4.26
C MET A 63 6.95 7.20 -4.19
N VAL A 64 6.48 6.14 -3.53
CA VAL A 64 5.04 5.87 -3.36
C VAL A 64 4.38 6.90 -2.45
N ILE A 65 5.00 7.30 -1.33
CA ILE A 65 4.42 8.34 -0.47
C ILE A 65 4.41 9.72 -1.13
N ASP A 66 5.36 10.03 -2.02
CA ASP A 66 5.31 11.25 -2.83
C ASP A 66 4.16 11.23 -3.84
N GLU A 67 3.90 10.08 -4.48
CA GLU A 67 2.72 9.92 -5.34
C GLU A 67 1.41 9.95 -4.54
N ALA A 68 1.41 9.38 -3.33
CA ALA A 68 0.26 9.40 -2.42
C ALA A 68 -0.03 10.84 -1.95
N ALA A 69 1.00 11.63 -1.64
CA ALA A 69 0.85 13.03 -1.24
C ALA A 69 0.09 13.84 -2.29
N LYS A 70 0.40 13.66 -3.59
CA LYS A 70 -0.31 14.33 -4.71
C LYS A 70 -1.80 13.99 -4.79
N ARG A 71 -2.25 12.90 -4.15
CA ARG A 71 -3.58 12.31 -4.32
C ARG A 71 -4.35 12.16 -3.00
N ARG A 72 -3.74 12.46 -1.85
CA ARG A 72 -4.30 12.21 -0.51
C ARG A 72 -5.68 12.82 -0.30
N ASP A 73 -5.95 13.98 -0.90
CA ASP A 73 -7.25 14.67 -0.79
C ASP A 73 -8.39 13.95 -1.52
N ARG A 74 -8.06 12.97 -2.37
CA ARG A 74 -9.05 12.09 -3.01
C ARG A 74 -9.47 10.94 -2.12
N SER A 75 -8.71 10.66 -1.06
CA SER A 75 -9.06 9.64 -0.09
C SER A 75 -10.04 10.19 0.94
N LYS A 76 -10.97 9.34 1.39
CA LYS A 76 -11.88 9.68 2.49
C LYS A 76 -11.18 9.71 3.84
N GLU A 77 -10.03 9.03 3.95
CA GLU A 77 -9.23 8.93 5.17
C GLU A 77 -7.77 9.31 4.89
N PRO A 78 -7.44 10.58 4.58
CA PRO A 78 -6.09 10.97 4.12
C PRO A 78 -4.96 10.52 5.06
N LYS A 79 -5.17 10.59 6.38
CA LYS A 79 -4.21 10.12 7.38
C LYS A 79 -3.97 8.62 7.27
N GLY A 80 -5.04 7.82 7.23
CA GLY A 80 -4.96 6.37 7.05
C GLY A 80 -4.29 6.01 5.72
N PHE A 81 -4.64 6.73 4.64
CA PHE A 81 -4.13 6.49 3.30
C PHE A 81 -2.61 6.69 3.23
N MET A 82 -2.11 7.79 3.78
CA MET A 82 -0.66 8.07 3.79
C MET A 82 0.12 7.07 4.65
N TRP A 83 -0.43 6.66 5.80
CA TRP A 83 0.19 5.61 6.62
C TRP A 83 0.18 4.24 5.94
N ALA A 84 -0.90 3.90 5.23
CA ALA A 84 -0.96 2.67 4.43
C ALA A 84 0.07 2.70 3.28
N ALA A 85 0.25 3.84 2.61
CA ALA A 85 1.30 4.02 1.60
C ALA A 85 2.71 3.85 2.19
N PHE A 86 2.96 4.43 3.37
CA PHE A 86 4.24 4.30 4.07
C PHE A 86 4.55 2.87 4.51
N LEU A 87 3.53 2.05 4.79
CA LEU A 87 3.68 0.67 5.27
C LEU A 87 3.39 -0.40 4.22
N HIS A 88 2.97 -0.04 2.99
CA HIS A 88 2.38 -0.99 2.02
C HIS A 88 3.28 -2.22 1.78
N ASP A 89 4.58 -1.99 1.68
CA ASP A 89 5.59 -2.99 1.36
C ASP A 89 6.39 -3.49 2.57
N ILE A 90 5.99 -3.16 3.80
CA ILE A 90 6.75 -3.52 5.02
C ILE A 90 6.99 -5.03 5.14
N GLY A 91 6.07 -5.86 4.60
CA GLY A 91 6.20 -7.31 4.57
C GLY A 91 7.38 -7.82 3.72
N LYS A 92 7.92 -7.01 2.81
CA LYS A 92 9.12 -7.37 2.04
C LYS A 92 10.34 -7.54 2.92
N LEU A 93 10.37 -6.92 4.11
CA LEU A 93 11.45 -7.06 5.08
C LEU A 93 11.77 -8.53 5.42
N THR A 94 10.74 -9.37 5.56
CA THR A 94 10.90 -10.76 6.02
C THR A 94 10.62 -11.79 4.91
N THR A 95 10.03 -11.36 3.80
CA THR A 95 9.61 -12.26 2.70
C THR A 95 10.52 -12.24 1.48
N THR A 96 11.36 -11.20 1.31
CA THR A 96 12.28 -11.08 0.17
C THR A 96 13.38 -12.13 0.26
N LYS A 97 13.47 -13.01 -0.75
CA LYS A 97 14.53 -14.03 -0.87
C LYS A 97 15.01 -14.17 -2.31
N LEU A 98 16.28 -14.53 -2.47
CA LEU A 98 16.86 -14.90 -3.76
C LEU A 98 16.37 -16.30 -4.15
N ARG A 99 15.63 -16.40 -5.26
CA ARG A 99 15.11 -17.66 -5.79
C ARG A 99 15.42 -17.72 -7.28
N ARG A 100 16.14 -18.75 -7.72
CA ARG A 100 16.49 -18.98 -9.13
C ARG A 100 17.11 -17.72 -9.81
N GLY A 101 17.98 -17.01 -9.10
CA GLY A 101 18.63 -15.79 -9.60
C GLY A 101 17.81 -14.51 -9.51
N TYR A 102 16.56 -14.56 -9.02
CA TYR A 102 15.70 -13.39 -8.87
C TYR A 102 15.29 -13.15 -7.42
N LEU A 103 15.31 -11.88 -7.00
CA LEU A 103 14.72 -11.47 -5.72
C LEU A 103 13.19 -11.50 -5.84
N THR A 104 12.56 -12.17 -4.88
CA THR A 104 11.10 -12.38 -4.86
C THR A 104 10.56 -12.26 -3.44
N ALA A 105 9.40 -11.62 -3.29
CA ALA A 105 8.72 -11.38 -2.01
C ALA A 105 7.30 -11.98 -2.05
N TYR A 106 7.20 -13.31 -1.95
CA TYR A 106 5.90 -13.98 -1.95
C TYR A 106 5.13 -13.71 -0.64
N ASP A 107 3.81 -13.53 -0.76
CA ASP A 107 2.90 -13.25 0.34
C ASP A 107 3.27 -12.00 1.19
N HIS A 108 4.05 -11.06 0.64
CA HIS A 108 4.45 -9.85 1.37
C HIS A 108 3.26 -8.96 1.75
N ASP A 109 2.16 -9.02 1.01
CA ASP A 109 0.88 -8.38 1.33
C ASP A 109 0.25 -8.96 2.61
N LYS A 110 0.26 -10.30 2.78
CA LYS A 110 -0.24 -10.98 3.99
C LYS A 110 0.68 -10.74 5.19
N VAL A 111 1.99 -10.85 4.98
CA VAL A 111 2.97 -10.62 6.06
C VAL A 111 3.00 -9.14 6.43
N GLY A 112 2.92 -8.24 5.45
CA GLY A 112 2.87 -6.81 5.63
C GLY A 112 1.68 -6.37 6.47
N ALA A 113 0.49 -6.95 6.24
CA ALA A 113 -0.67 -6.68 7.07
C ALA A 113 -0.42 -6.99 8.56
N ARG A 114 0.15 -8.17 8.87
CA ARG A 114 0.50 -8.55 10.26
C ARG A 114 1.57 -7.65 10.86
N MET A 115 2.55 -7.24 10.05
CA MET A 115 3.59 -6.31 10.49
C MET A 115 3.04 -4.89 10.70
N ALA A 116 2.04 -4.47 9.93
CA ALA A 116 1.34 -3.21 10.14
C ALA A 116 0.48 -3.25 11.42
N GLU A 117 -0.24 -4.35 11.66
CA GLU A 117 -0.95 -4.61 12.93
C GLU A 117 0.01 -4.49 14.12
N GLU A 118 1.15 -5.17 14.04
CA GLU A 118 2.22 -5.14 15.05
C GLU A 118 2.77 -3.72 15.27
N PHE A 119 3.09 -3.00 14.18
CA PHE A 119 3.58 -1.63 14.21
C PHE A 119 2.59 -0.69 14.91
N LEU A 120 1.33 -0.68 14.45
CA LEU A 120 0.28 0.21 14.97
C LEU A 120 -0.12 -0.14 16.41
N THR A 121 -0.15 -1.43 16.75
CA THR A 121 -0.46 -1.89 18.11
C THR A 121 0.60 -1.39 19.10
N HIS A 122 1.89 -1.46 18.74
CA HIS A 122 2.95 -0.96 19.61
C HIS A 122 2.87 0.55 19.84
N LEU A 123 2.42 1.31 18.83
CA LEU A 123 2.13 2.73 18.95
C LEU A 123 0.81 3.03 19.69
N LYS A 124 0.10 2.00 20.18
CA LYS A 124 -1.22 2.09 20.84
C LYS A 124 -2.33 2.66 19.96
N LEU A 125 -2.18 2.58 18.64
CA LEU A 125 -3.16 3.12 17.68
C LEU A 125 -4.33 2.17 17.43
N HIS A 126 -4.30 0.97 17.98
CA HIS A 126 -5.38 -0.01 17.93
C HIS A 126 -6.66 0.44 18.67
N GLU A 127 -6.56 1.46 19.53
CA GLU A 127 -7.71 2.09 20.19
C GLU A 127 -8.56 2.90 19.20
N ASP A 128 -7.94 3.50 18.17
CA ASP A 128 -8.62 4.07 17.01
C ASP A 128 -8.85 2.99 15.97
N LYS A 129 -9.91 2.18 16.17
CA LYS A 129 -10.23 1.05 15.30
C LYS A 129 -10.43 1.46 13.84
N GLY A 130 -11.00 2.64 13.59
CA GLY A 130 -11.26 3.12 12.24
C GLY A 130 -9.95 3.30 11.46
N PHE A 131 -9.02 4.06 12.04
CA PHE A 131 -7.69 4.25 11.46
C PHE A 131 -6.91 2.93 11.36
N TYR A 132 -6.91 2.13 12.44
CA TYR A 132 -6.18 0.87 12.51
C TYR A 132 -6.63 -0.13 11.43
N ASP A 133 -7.94 -0.42 11.36
CA ASP A 133 -8.49 -1.37 10.41
C ASP A 133 -8.32 -0.87 8.97
N TYR A 134 -8.45 0.45 8.75
CA TYR A 134 -8.22 1.06 7.44
C TYR A 134 -6.80 0.81 6.94
N VAL A 135 -5.78 1.16 7.74
CA VAL A 135 -4.37 1.00 7.35
C VAL A 135 -4.05 -0.48 7.10
N VAL A 136 -4.43 -1.37 8.01
CA VAL A 136 -4.16 -2.81 7.88
C VAL A 136 -4.83 -3.39 6.64
N ASN A 137 -6.08 -3.00 6.33
CA ASN A 137 -6.77 -3.48 5.15
C ASN A 137 -6.13 -3.00 3.84
N LEU A 138 -5.73 -1.74 3.75
CA LEU A 138 -5.05 -1.23 2.55
C LEU A 138 -3.69 -1.91 2.35
N VAL A 139 -2.90 -2.06 3.41
CA VAL A 139 -1.63 -2.83 3.35
C VAL A 139 -1.91 -4.27 2.94
N ARG A 140 -2.96 -4.91 3.45
CA ARG A 140 -3.32 -6.28 3.08
C ARG A 140 -3.71 -6.42 1.61
N LEU A 141 -4.33 -5.38 1.03
CA LEU A 141 -5.01 -5.44 -0.26
C LEU A 141 -4.28 -4.71 -1.40
N HIS A 142 -3.15 -4.05 -1.13
CA HIS A 142 -2.44 -3.24 -2.12
C HIS A 142 -2.07 -4.01 -3.41
N MET A 143 -1.77 -5.32 -3.30
CA MET A 143 -1.48 -6.17 -4.47
C MET A 143 -2.71 -6.60 -5.28
N GLN A 144 -3.93 -6.41 -4.78
CA GLN A 144 -5.15 -6.93 -5.42
C GLN A 144 -5.43 -6.28 -6.76
N ILE A 145 -4.99 -5.05 -7.01
CA ILE A 145 -5.10 -4.42 -8.32
C ILE A 145 -4.36 -5.23 -9.38
N LEU A 146 -3.11 -5.61 -9.09
CA LEU A 146 -2.33 -6.44 -9.99
C LEU A 146 -3.03 -7.77 -10.27
N PHE A 147 -3.55 -8.44 -9.24
CA PHE A 147 -4.17 -9.75 -9.38
C PHE A 147 -5.51 -9.68 -10.11
N VAL A 148 -6.38 -8.74 -9.73
CA VAL A 148 -7.69 -8.53 -10.32
C VAL A 148 -7.55 -8.14 -11.79
N VAL A 149 -6.69 -7.18 -12.15
CA VAL A 149 -6.52 -6.74 -13.55
C VAL A 149 -5.96 -7.87 -14.42
N LYS A 150 -5.01 -8.65 -13.90
CA LYS A 150 -4.43 -9.79 -14.64
C LYS A 150 -5.29 -11.05 -14.65
N ASN A 151 -6.46 -11.04 -14.00
CA ASN A 151 -7.30 -12.22 -13.82
C ASN A 151 -6.51 -13.42 -13.25
N ASN A 152 -5.70 -13.13 -12.22
CA ASN A 152 -4.84 -14.10 -11.57
C ASN A 152 -5.60 -14.88 -10.48
N GLU A 153 -5.21 -16.13 -10.20
CA GLU A 153 -5.83 -16.98 -9.18
C GLU A 153 -5.79 -16.40 -7.74
N PHE A 154 -4.85 -15.48 -7.46
CA PHE A 154 -4.73 -14.79 -6.17
C PHE A 154 -5.68 -13.59 -6.03
N ALA A 155 -6.49 -13.28 -7.05
CA ALA A 155 -7.47 -12.21 -6.98
C ALA A 155 -8.61 -12.58 -6.01
N ASP A 156 -8.84 -11.74 -5.01
CA ASP A 156 -9.87 -11.90 -3.97
C ASP A 156 -10.83 -10.71 -4.01
N LEU A 157 -11.67 -10.66 -5.07
CA LEU A 157 -12.70 -9.62 -5.24
C LEU A 157 -13.67 -9.55 -4.06
N ASN A 158 -13.95 -10.69 -3.44
CA ASN A 158 -14.83 -10.73 -2.27
C ASN A 158 -14.24 -9.94 -1.10
N ARG A 159 -12.95 -10.13 -0.79
CA ARG A 159 -12.28 -9.39 0.28
C ARG A 159 -12.10 -7.92 -0.06
N VAL A 160 -11.76 -7.60 -1.31
CA VAL A 160 -11.66 -6.22 -1.79
C VAL A 160 -13.00 -5.48 -1.61
N VAL A 161 -14.11 -6.08 -2.02
CA VAL A 161 -15.43 -5.45 -1.90
C VAL A 161 -15.86 -5.34 -0.44
N LYS A 162 -15.63 -6.38 0.37
CA LYS A 162 -15.98 -6.39 1.80
C LYS A 162 -15.17 -5.42 2.65
N SER A 163 -14.01 -4.93 2.17
CA SER A 163 -13.26 -3.92 2.89
C SER A 163 -13.99 -2.57 2.91
N GLY A 164 -14.83 -2.29 1.91
CA GLY A 164 -15.47 -0.98 1.76
C GLY A 164 -14.55 0.14 1.26
N TYR A 165 -13.31 -0.20 0.88
CA TYR A 165 -12.26 0.77 0.48
C TYR A 165 -11.78 0.57 -0.96
N ILE A 166 -12.67 0.22 -1.88
CA ILE A 166 -12.32 -0.14 -3.26
C ILE A 166 -11.57 1.00 -3.95
N GLU A 167 -12.07 2.24 -3.80
CA GLU A 167 -11.49 3.42 -4.41
C GLU A 167 -10.11 3.73 -3.83
N ASP A 168 -9.93 3.61 -2.52
CA ASP A 168 -8.64 3.88 -1.85
C ASP A 168 -7.62 2.77 -2.12
N ILE A 169 -8.04 1.52 -2.27
CA ILE A 169 -7.17 0.45 -2.79
C ILE A 169 -6.69 0.84 -4.18
N GLY A 170 -7.62 1.23 -5.07
CA GLY A 170 -7.35 1.79 -6.40
C GLY A 170 -6.32 2.92 -6.38
N LEU A 171 -6.53 3.87 -5.47
CA LEU A 171 -5.68 5.05 -5.28
C LEU A 171 -4.29 4.67 -4.80
N LEU A 172 -4.17 3.73 -3.86
CA LEU A 172 -2.88 3.26 -3.38
C LEU A 172 -2.13 2.51 -4.48
N GLY A 173 -2.82 1.69 -5.28
CA GLY A 173 -2.18 0.96 -6.36
C GLY A 173 -1.66 1.86 -7.48
N ILE A 174 -2.36 2.95 -7.83
CA ILE A 174 -1.77 3.91 -8.78
C ILE A 174 -0.52 4.57 -8.21
N CYS A 175 -0.48 4.85 -6.90
CA CYS A 175 0.71 5.38 -6.24
C CYS A 175 1.87 4.37 -6.25
N ASP A 176 1.62 3.08 -5.95
CA ASP A 176 2.63 2.00 -6.07
C ASP A 176 3.14 1.83 -7.52
N ARG A 177 2.25 1.99 -8.50
CA ARG A 177 2.63 1.87 -9.91
C ARG A 177 3.46 3.04 -10.39
N LEU A 178 3.05 4.26 -10.08
CA LEU A 178 3.71 5.48 -10.55
C LEU A 178 4.93 5.83 -9.69
N GLY A 179 4.96 5.43 -8.42
CA GLY A 179 6.07 5.60 -7.49
C GLY A 179 7.23 4.64 -7.75
N ARG A 180 7.71 4.62 -9.00
CA ARG A 180 8.84 3.82 -9.49
C ARG A 180 9.68 4.69 -10.41
N GLY A 181 10.83 4.19 -10.86
CA GLY A 181 11.67 4.89 -11.84
C GLY A 181 10.91 5.47 -13.06
N PRO A 182 11.57 6.36 -13.83
CA PRO A 182 10.92 7.23 -14.83
C PRO A 182 9.93 6.50 -15.73
N LYS A 183 8.78 7.15 -16.00
CA LYS A 183 7.72 6.62 -16.86
C LYS A 183 7.42 7.54 -18.01
N THR A 184 7.17 6.95 -19.16
CA THR A 184 6.57 7.64 -20.30
C THR A 184 5.09 7.93 -20.03
N GLU A 185 4.52 8.91 -20.73
CA GLU A 185 3.09 9.20 -20.61
C GLU A 185 2.21 8.01 -21.01
N GLU A 186 2.67 7.18 -21.96
CA GLU A 186 1.95 5.98 -22.36
C GLU A 186 1.87 4.96 -21.22
N GLU A 187 2.98 4.75 -20.50
CA GLU A 187 3.00 3.89 -19.32
C GLU A 187 2.11 4.45 -18.20
N VAL A 188 2.11 5.76 -17.98
CA VAL A 188 1.20 6.40 -17.00
C VAL A 188 -0.26 6.13 -17.38
N ARG A 189 -0.66 6.44 -18.63
CA ARG A 189 -2.02 6.19 -19.12
C ARG A 189 -2.43 4.73 -19.02
N LYS A 190 -1.48 3.81 -19.24
CA LYS A 190 -1.73 2.37 -19.09
C LYS A 190 -2.01 1.99 -17.63
N GLU A 191 -1.25 2.52 -16.67
CA GLU A 191 -1.50 2.23 -15.25
C GLU A 191 -2.81 2.87 -14.78
N GLU A 192 -3.17 4.07 -15.25
CA GLU A 192 -4.47 4.69 -15.00
C GLU A 192 -5.62 3.82 -15.52
N ARG A 193 -5.51 3.32 -16.77
CA ARG A 193 -6.47 2.38 -17.34
C ARG A 193 -6.55 1.07 -16.55
N ASN A 194 -5.45 0.58 -15.99
CA ASN A 194 -5.48 -0.59 -15.12
C ASN A 194 -6.33 -0.33 -13.86
N ILE A 195 -6.32 0.88 -13.31
CA ILE A 195 -7.20 1.24 -12.19
C ILE A 195 -8.66 1.27 -12.62
N GLU A 196 -8.98 1.84 -13.78
CA GLU A 196 -10.34 1.83 -14.31
C GLU A 196 -10.87 0.40 -14.46
N ILE A 197 -10.06 -0.50 -15.04
CA ILE A 197 -10.39 -1.93 -15.18
C ILE A 197 -10.57 -2.58 -13.81
N PHE A 198 -9.74 -2.25 -12.83
CA PHE A 198 -9.88 -2.76 -11.46
C PHE A 198 -11.22 -2.35 -10.84
N LEU A 199 -11.57 -1.07 -10.92
CA LEU A 199 -12.82 -0.52 -10.39
C LEU A 199 -14.02 -1.15 -11.09
N GLU A 200 -13.99 -1.27 -12.43
CA GLU A 200 -15.04 -1.90 -13.23
C GLU A 200 -15.26 -3.36 -12.81
N ARG A 201 -14.18 -4.13 -12.63
CA ARG A 201 -14.27 -5.53 -12.18
C ARG A 201 -14.85 -5.67 -10.78
N CYS A 202 -14.51 -4.77 -9.87
CA CYS A 202 -15.10 -4.73 -8.53
C CYS A 202 -16.59 -4.41 -8.60
N GLN A 203 -17.00 -3.42 -9.39
CA GLN A 203 -18.40 -3.06 -9.58
C GLN A 203 -19.21 -4.21 -10.20
N ASN A 204 -18.70 -4.83 -11.26
CA ASN A 204 -19.33 -5.99 -11.89
C ASN A 204 -19.52 -7.16 -10.92
N TYR A 205 -18.57 -7.36 -10.00
CA TYR A 205 -18.69 -8.37 -8.95
C TYR A 205 -19.80 -8.03 -7.94
N ILE A 206 -19.90 -6.77 -7.52
CA ILE A 206 -20.98 -6.27 -6.65
C ILE A 206 -22.35 -6.50 -7.31
N ASP A 207 -22.51 -6.08 -8.56
CA ASP A 207 -23.78 -6.18 -9.27
C ASP A 207 -24.21 -7.64 -9.48
N LYS A 208 -23.24 -8.53 -9.77
CA LYS A 208 -23.50 -9.97 -9.84
C LYS A 208 -23.99 -10.53 -8.50
N ARG A 209 -23.37 -10.12 -7.39
CA ARG A 209 -23.77 -10.53 -6.03
C ARG A 209 -25.19 -10.08 -5.69
N LYS A 210 -25.53 -8.83 -6.01
CA LYS A 210 -26.89 -8.28 -5.81
C LYS A 210 -27.93 -9.07 -6.59
N ARG A 211 -27.72 -9.27 -7.90
CA ARG A 211 -28.61 -10.09 -8.74
C ARG A 211 -28.82 -11.50 -8.19
N MET A 212 -27.76 -12.13 -7.68
CA MET A 212 -27.87 -13.45 -7.04
C MET A 212 -28.67 -13.39 -5.73
N ALA A 213 -28.44 -12.39 -4.89
CA ALA A 213 -29.17 -12.24 -3.63
C ALA A 213 -30.69 -12.05 -3.88
N GLU A 214 -31.04 -11.21 -4.86
CA GLU A 214 -32.43 -11.01 -5.32
C GLU A 214 -33.04 -12.30 -5.86
N THR A 215 -32.34 -13.02 -6.75
CA THR A 215 -32.82 -14.26 -7.37
C THR A 215 -33.13 -15.35 -6.33
N TYR A 216 -32.32 -15.44 -5.28
CA TYR A 216 -32.42 -16.50 -4.27
C TYR A 216 -33.01 -16.03 -2.92
N ASN A 217 -33.55 -14.81 -2.86
CA ASN A 217 -34.09 -14.18 -1.64
C ASN A 217 -33.13 -14.28 -0.44
N LEU A 218 -31.83 -14.11 -0.69
CA LEU A 218 -30.79 -14.16 0.34
C LEU A 218 -30.63 -12.78 0.98
N PRO A 219 -30.33 -12.69 2.29
CA PRO A 219 -30.00 -11.42 2.92
C PRO A 219 -28.75 -10.82 2.25
N GLU A 220 -28.80 -9.54 1.91
CA GLU A 220 -27.62 -8.79 1.50
C GLU A 220 -26.60 -8.82 2.65
N LYS A 221 -25.43 -9.40 2.38
CA LYS A 221 -24.29 -9.49 3.32
C LYS A 221 -23.03 -8.99 2.64
#